data_AF-A0A0R1NGD4-F1
#
_entry.id   AF-A0A0R1NGD4-F1
#
_cell.length_a   1.000
_cell.length_b   1.000
_cell.length_c   1.000
_cell.angle_alpha   90.00
_cell.angle_beta   90.00
_cell.angle_gamma   90.00
#
_symmetry.space_group_name_H-M   'P 1'
#
loop_
_entity.id
_entity.type
_entity.pdbx_description
1 polymer ?
#
loop_
_entity_poly.entity_id
_entity_poly.type
_entity_poly.pdbx_seq_one_letter_code
_entity_poly.pdbx_strand_id
1 'polypeptide(L)'
;MFADPYEYEETTIITQVGDVNFKATGKVPTKQGWQALFDDHKADQQETATLPLVHQGDQVKANLQTPQKETTPPVPFTEGTLITAMKTAGKTLDDEAAQAILKDVQGIGTSVARANVLEVLK
;
A
#
# COMPACT_ATOMS: atom_id res chain seq x y z
N MET A 1 3.18 13.20 -18.07
CA MET A 1 2.43 13.67 -16.89
C MET A 1 3.01 15.03 -16.55
N PHE A 2 2.18 16.10 -16.51
CA PHE A 2 2.65 17.50 -16.48
C PHE A 2 2.71 18.13 -15.08
N ALA A 3 2.21 17.42 -14.06
CA ALA A 3 2.25 17.90 -12.68
C ALA A 3 3.54 17.44 -11.99
N ASP A 4 4.00 18.27 -11.04
CA ASP A 4 5.16 17.96 -10.22
C ASP A 4 4.94 16.73 -9.33
N PRO A 5 6.00 16.08 -8.86
CA PRO A 5 5.90 14.99 -7.89
C PRO A 5 5.21 15.44 -6.58
N TYR A 6 4.49 14.50 -5.96
CA TYR A 6 4.04 14.67 -4.58
C TYR A 6 5.23 14.46 -3.63
N GLU A 7 5.48 15.43 -2.76
CA GLU A 7 6.55 15.38 -1.76
C GLU A 7 5.94 15.42 -0.36
N TYR A 8 6.50 14.63 0.55
CA TYR A 8 6.11 14.57 1.95
C TYR A 8 7.32 14.30 2.84
N GLU A 9 7.23 14.74 4.08
CA GLU A 9 8.17 14.40 5.15
C GLU A 9 7.63 13.19 5.92
N GLU A 10 8.45 12.15 6.10
CA GLU A 10 8.09 10.98 6.91
C GLU A 10 8.84 11.02 8.24
N THR A 11 8.10 11.06 9.34
CA THR A 11 8.67 11.01 10.69
C THR A 11 8.41 9.65 11.29
N THR A 12 9.48 8.97 11.74
CA THR A 12 9.37 7.71 12.48
C THR A 12 9.89 7.91 13.90
N ILE A 13 9.03 7.64 14.89
CA ILE A 13 9.36 7.68 16.32
C ILE A 13 9.41 6.24 16.82
N ILE A 14 10.53 5.88 17.43
CA ILE A 14 10.70 4.60 18.13
C ILE A 14 10.66 4.88 19.62
N THR A 15 9.67 4.32 20.29
CA THR A 15 9.46 4.47 21.74
C THR A 15 9.73 3.14 22.42
N GLN A 16 10.69 3.13 23.34
CA GLN A 16 10.95 1.97 24.18
C GLN A 16 10.07 2.02 25.42
N VAL A 17 9.31 0.95 25.68
CA VAL A 17 8.50 0.78 26.89
C VAL A 17 8.88 -0.57 27.51
N GLY A 18 9.65 -0.52 28.60
CA GLY A 18 10.31 -1.71 29.15
C GLY A 18 11.32 -2.28 28.15
N ASP A 19 11.18 -3.56 27.81
CA ASP A 19 12.07 -4.26 26.87
C ASP A 19 11.53 -4.29 25.42
N VAL A 20 10.43 -3.58 25.14
CA VAL A 20 9.74 -3.62 23.84
C VAL A 20 9.78 -2.26 23.16
N ASN A 21 10.02 -2.27 21.84
CA ASN A 21 9.99 -1.09 20.99
C ASN A 21 8.65 -0.96 20.27
N PHE A 22 8.06 0.22 20.35
CA PHE A 22 6.87 0.63 19.62
C PHE A 22 7.27 1.60 18.51
N LYS A 23 6.63 1.48 17.35
CA LYS A 23 6.89 2.34 16.18
C LYS A 23 5.66 3.18 15.87
N ALA A 24 5.83 4.49 15.79
CA ALA A 24 4.86 5.41 15.21
C ALA A 24 5.45 6.03 13.94
N THR A 25 4.67 6.08 12.86
CA THR A 25 5.07 6.73 11.60
C THR A 25 4.00 7.73 11.20
N GLY A 26 4.43 8.96 10.94
CA GLY A 26 3.60 10.05 10.44
C GLY A 26 4.14 10.57 9.14
N LYS A 27 3.26 11.13 8.32
CA LYS A 27 3.62 11.76 7.05
C LYS A 27 3.06 13.16 7.03
N VAL A 28 3.82 14.14 6.57
CA VAL A 28 3.36 15.52 6.41
C VAL A 28 3.57 15.93 4.95
N PRO A 29 2.50 16.19 4.17
CA PRO A 29 2.63 16.67 2.80
C PRO A 29 3.43 17.98 2.75
N THR A 30 4.48 18.06 1.93
CA THR A 30 5.25 19.29 1.70
C THR A 30 4.94 19.91 0.35
N LYS A 31 4.62 19.08 -0.66
CA LYS A 31 4.10 19.51 -1.96
C LYS A 31 3.04 18.56 -2.47
N GLN A 32 1.88 19.10 -2.84
CA GLN A 32 0.75 18.29 -3.32
C GLN A 32 1.01 17.67 -4.71
N GLY A 33 1.78 18.35 -5.57
CA GLY A 33 2.15 17.83 -6.90
C GLY A 33 0.95 17.31 -7.70
N TRP A 34 1.10 16.14 -8.32
CA TRP A 34 0.04 15.46 -9.08
C TRP A 34 -1.23 15.15 -8.29
N GLN A 35 -1.17 15.07 -6.95
CA GLN A 35 -2.37 14.82 -6.15
C GLN A 35 -3.36 15.99 -6.22
N ALA A 36 -2.92 17.20 -6.58
CA ALA A 36 -3.81 18.35 -6.76
C ALA A 36 -4.78 18.19 -7.94
N LEU A 37 -4.55 17.22 -8.83
CA LEU A 37 -5.42 16.92 -9.97
C LEU A 37 -6.62 16.04 -9.60
N PHE A 38 -6.66 15.52 -8.37
CA PHE A 38 -7.73 14.66 -7.87
C PHE A 38 -8.51 15.44 -6.81
N ASP A 39 -9.81 15.66 -7.03
CA ASP A 39 -10.70 16.40 -6.11
C ASP A 39 -10.64 15.84 -4.67
N ASP A 40 -10.69 16.77 -3.70
CA ASP A 40 -10.53 16.56 -2.24
C ASP A 40 -11.48 15.54 -1.60
N HIS A 41 -12.45 14.99 -2.34
CA HIS A 41 -13.36 13.95 -1.83
C HIS A 41 -12.70 12.59 -1.52
N LYS A 42 -11.40 12.44 -1.81
CA LYS A 42 -10.58 11.30 -1.34
C LYS A 42 -9.49 11.69 -0.34
N ALA A 43 -9.36 12.97 0.02
CA ALA A 43 -8.38 13.42 1.00
C ALA A 43 -8.75 13.00 2.44
N ASP A 44 -10.02 12.69 2.70
CA ASP A 44 -10.52 12.27 4.03
C ASP A 44 -10.14 10.81 4.43
N GLN A 45 -9.44 10.03 3.60
CA GLN A 45 -9.05 8.66 3.96
C GLN A 45 -7.57 8.48 4.30
N GLN A 46 -6.77 9.52 4.15
CA GLN A 46 -5.46 9.59 4.76
C GLN A 46 -5.45 10.80 5.67
N GLU A 47 -6.05 10.65 6.86
CA GLU A 47 -5.56 11.36 8.03
C GLU A 47 -4.08 11.01 8.14
N THR A 48 -3.25 11.79 7.46
CA THR A 48 -1.81 11.75 7.58
C THR A 48 -1.53 12.15 9.01
N ALA A 49 -1.42 11.15 9.88
CA ALA A 49 -1.23 11.35 11.30
C ALA A 49 0.03 12.21 11.50
N THR A 50 -0.19 13.49 11.77
CA THR A 50 0.86 14.44 12.11
C THR A 50 1.36 14.05 13.48
N LEU A 51 2.61 13.58 13.54
CA LEU A 51 3.21 13.22 14.81
C LEU A 51 3.67 14.50 15.52
N PRO A 52 3.57 14.54 16.86
CA PRO A 52 4.14 15.64 17.63
C PRO A 52 5.67 15.66 17.48
N LEU A 53 6.25 16.85 17.62
CA LEU A 53 7.70 17.00 17.70
C LEU A 53 8.19 16.38 19.01
N VAL A 54 9.21 15.51 18.92
CA VAL A 54 9.84 14.84 20.06
C VAL A 54 11.35 14.83 19.89
N HIS A 55 12.08 14.73 21.00
CA HIS A 55 13.53 14.60 21.03
C HIS A 55 13.95 13.25 21.63
N GLN A 56 15.17 12.83 21.31
CA GLN A 56 15.71 11.62 21.89
C GLN A 56 15.87 11.77 23.41
N GLY A 57 15.30 10.83 24.16
CA GLY A 57 15.33 10.84 25.62
C GLY A 57 14.09 11.46 26.27
N ASP A 58 13.12 11.95 25.49
CA ASP A 58 11.85 12.42 26.03
C ASP A 58 11.12 11.29 26.76
N GLN A 59 10.66 11.60 27.97
CA GLN A 59 9.86 10.67 28.77
C GLN A 59 8.40 10.71 28.35
N VAL A 60 7.81 9.54 28.15
CA VAL A 60 6.41 9.41 27.74
C VAL A 60 5.63 8.54 28.72
N LYS A 61 4.35 8.85 28.90
CA LYS A 61 3.42 7.99 29.63
C LYS A 61 2.75 7.05 28.62
N ALA A 62 2.98 5.75 28.76
CA ALA A 62 2.35 4.75 27.92
C ALA A 62 1.04 4.24 28.55
N ASN A 63 0.00 4.08 27.72
CA ASN A 63 -1.19 3.29 28.04
C ASN A 63 -1.21 2.09 27.09
N LEU A 64 -1.01 0.89 27.63
CA LEU A 64 -0.87 -0.33 26.84
C LEU A 64 -2.22 -1.04 26.73
N GLN A 65 -2.61 -1.35 25.49
CA GLN A 65 -3.81 -2.13 25.19
C GLN A 65 -3.42 -3.32 24.33
N THR A 66 -4.05 -4.47 24.58
CA THR A 66 -3.85 -5.69 23.79
C THR A 66 -5.07 -5.90 22.89
N PRO A 67 -5.03 -5.51 21.61
CA PRO A 67 -6.15 -5.71 20.71
C PRO A 67 -6.27 -7.20 20.35
N GLN A 68 -7.44 -7.79 20.57
CA GLN A 68 -7.75 -9.11 20.05
C GLN A 68 -8.15 -8.99 18.57
N LYS A 69 -7.50 -9.76 17.70
CA LYS A 69 -7.77 -9.80 16.26
C LYS A 69 -7.80 -11.24 15.79
N GLU A 70 -8.56 -11.49 14.72
CA GLU A 70 -8.68 -12.80 14.08
C GLU A 70 -8.25 -12.72 12.61
N THR A 71 -7.72 -13.82 12.08
CA THR A 71 -7.40 -13.91 10.66
C THR A 71 -8.69 -14.05 9.84
N THR A 72 -8.78 -13.33 8.74
CA THR A 72 -9.86 -13.48 7.77
C THR A 72 -9.40 -14.33 6.58
N PRO A 73 -10.30 -15.11 5.96
CA PRO A 73 -9.98 -15.82 4.73
C PRO A 73 -9.66 -14.83 3.59
N PRO A 74 -8.91 -15.26 2.55
CA PRO A 74 -8.64 -14.43 1.38
C PRO A 74 -9.93 -13.92 0.73
N VAL A 75 -9.93 -12.66 0.34
CA VAL A 75 -11.08 -12.06 -0.36
C VAL A 75 -11.25 -12.76 -1.71
N PRO A 76 -12.47 -13.16 -2.09
CA PRO A 76 -12.73 -13.73 -3.41
C PRO A 76 -12.32 -12.77 -4.54
N PHE A 77 -11.91 -13.32 -5.68
CA PHE A 77 -11.61 -12.51 -6.85
C PHE A 77 -12.86 -11.79 -7.36
N THR A 78 -12.75 -10.48 -7.51
CA THR A 78 -13.58 -9.67 -8.40
C THR A 78 -12.99 -9.64 -9.80
N GLU A 79 -13.76 -9.25 -10.81
CA GLU A 79 -13.28 -9.09 -12.19
C GLU A 79 -12.00 -8.25 -12.27
N GLY A 80 -11.98 -7.09 -11.59
CA GLY A 80 -10.80 -6.22 -11.59
C GLY A 80 -9.58 -6.86 -10.92
N THR A 81 -9.78 -7.56 -9.80
CA THR A 81 -8.67 -8.27 -9.12
C THR A 81 -8.17 -9.47 -9.93
N LEU A 82 -9.05 -10.13 -10.70
CA LEU A 82 -8.70 -11.25 -11.54
C LEU A 82 -7.92 -10.80 -12.79
N ILE A 83 -8.34 -9.71 -13.46
CA ILE A 83 -7.56 -9.08 -14.55
C ILE A 83 -6.16 -8.70 -14.05
N THR A 84 -6.10 -8.12 -12.85
CA THR A 84 -4.83 -7.75 -12.23
C THR A 84 -3.96 -8.98 -11.97
N ALA A 85 -4.55 -10.05 -11.42
CA ALA A 85 -3.87 -11.32 -11.20
C ALA A 85 -3.34 -11.92 -12.51
N MET A 86 -4.12 -11.89 -13.60
CA MET A 86 -3.67 -12.32 -14.93
C MET A 86 -2.48 -11.50 -15.42
N LYS A 87 -2.52 -10.17 -15.28
CA LYS A 87 -1.43 -9.27 -15.65
C LYS A 87 -0.16 -9.51 -14.83
N THR A 88 -0.29 -9.92 -13.57
CA THR A 88 0.85 -10.13 -12.66
C THR A 88 1.07 -11.59 -12.29
N ALA A 89 0.60 -12.54 -13.11
CA ALA A 89 0.60 -13.97 -12.81
C ALA A 89 1.98 -14.53 -12.45
N GLY A 90 3.05 -13.92 -12.97
CA GLY A 90 4.42 -14.30 -12.64
C GLY A 90 4.86 -14.00 -11.21
N LYS A 91 4.18 -13.11 -10.45
CA LYS A 91 4.62 -12.74 -9.09
C LYS A 91 4.54 -13.87 -8.07
N THR A 92 3.73 -14.88 -8.33
CA THR A 92 3.46 -15.98 -7.41
C THR A 92 4.19 -17.27 -7.78
N LEU A 93 5.09 -17.24 -8.78
CA LEU A 93 5.90 -18.40 -9.16
C LEU A 93 7.18 -18.45 -8.35
N ASP A 94 7.64 -19.64 -8.00
CA ASP A 94 8.93 -19.82 -7.31
C ASP A 94 10.13 -19.79 -8.29
N ASP A 95 9.90 -20.06 -9.58
CA ASP A 95 10.93 -20.07 -10.62
C ASP A 95 11.19 -18.67 -11.17
N GLU A 96 12.36 -18.10 -10.83
CA GLU A 96 12.81 -16.78 -11.25
C GLU A 96 12.85 -16.59 -12.78
N ALA A 97 13.18 -17.64 -13.55
CA ALA A 97 13.21 -17.57 -15.01
C ALA A 97 11.78 -17.41 -15.57
N ALA A 98 10.84 -18.18 -15.03
CA ALA A 98 9.43 -18.07 -15.40
C ALA A 98 8.82 -16.72 -14.95
N GLN A 99 9.21 -16.21 -13.77
CA GLN A 99 8.82 -14.87 -13.33
C GLN A 99 9.29 -13.79 -14.31
N ALA A 100 10.55 -13.86 -14.76
CA ALA A 100 11.13 -12.88 -15.67
C ALA A 100 10.40 -12.88 -17.03
N ILE A 101 10.14 -14.07 -17.59
CA ILE A 101 9.38 -14.21 -18.84
C ILE A 101 8.00 -13.59 -18.71
N LEU A 102 7.24 -13.97 -17.68
CA LEU A 102 5.88 -13.46 -17.47
C LEU A 102 5.86 -11.95 -17.17
N LYS A 103 6.90 -11.41 -16.53
CA LYS A 103 7.03 -9.97 -16.35
C LYS A 103 7.23 -9.25 -17.68
N ASP A 104 8.06 -9.81 -18.57
CA ASP A 104 8.35 -9.26 -19.89
C ASP A 104 7.11 -9.29 -20.80
N VAL A 105 6.41 -10.42 -20.87
CA VAL A 105 5.17 -10.56 -21.67
C VAL A 105 3.92 -9.96 -20.99
N GLN A 106 4.10 -9.29 -19.86
CA GLN A 106 3.05 -8.62 -19.08
C GLN A 106 1.94 -9.55 -18.56
N GLY A 107 2.30 -10.79 -18.21
CA GLY A 107 1.42 -11.79 -17.60
C GLY A 107 0.73 -12.70 -18.62
N ILE A 108 -0.48 -13.14 -18.28
CA ILE A 108 -1.28 -14.07 -19.09
C ILE A 108 -2.30 -13.28 -19.93
N GLY A 109 -2.28 -13.52 -21.25
CA GLY A 109 -3.12 -12.83 -22.23
C GLY A 109 -2.73 -11.36 -22.43
N THR A 110 -3.16 -10.75 -23.52
CA THR A 110 -2.98 -9.31 -23.76
C THR A 110 -4.14 -8.50 -23.16
N SER A 111 -4.01 -7.17 -23.09
CA SER A 111 -5.04 -6.31 -22.48
C SER A 111 -6.46 -6.56 -23.04
N VAL A 112 -6.57 -6.82 -24.34
CA VAL A 112 -7.86 -7.08 -25.01
C VAL A 112 -8.37 -8.48 -24.70
N ALA A 113 -7.49 -9.48 -24.74
CA ALA A 113 -7.90 -10.87 -24.54
C ALA A 113 -8.41 -11.15 -23.12
N ARG A 114 -7.87 -10.45 -22.11
CA ARG A 114 -8.26 -10.68 -20.70
C ARG A 114 -9.74 -10.40 -20.44
N ALA A 115 -10.26 -9.30 -20.98
CA ALA A 115 -11.68 -8.96 -20.83
C ALA A 115 -12.57 -10.02 -21.50
N ASN A 116 -12.23 -10.43 -22.72
CA ASN A 116 -13.00 -11.43 -23.47
C ASN A 116 -13.01 -12.80 -22.76
N VAL A 117 -11.87 -13.25 -22.23
CA VAL A 117 -11.80 -14.52 -21.49
C VAL A 117 -12.67 -14.49 -20.23
N LEU A 118 -12.69 -13.35 -19.53
CA LEU A 118 -13.54 -13.18 -18.35
C LEU A 118 -15.02 -13.20 -18.69
N GLU A 119 -15.44 -12.61 -19.80
CA GLU A 119 -16.83 -12.67 -20.25
C GLU A 119 -17.28 -14.09 -20.61
N VAL A 120 -16.38 -14.91 -21.17
CA VAL A 120 -16.67 -16.31 -21.51
C VAL A 120 -16.77 -17.22 -20.28
N LEU A 121 -16.06 -16.90 -19.19
CA LEU A 121 -16.00 -17.71 -17.97
C LEU A 121 -17.06 -17.33 -16.92
N LYS A 122 -17.88 -16.31 -17.19
CA LYS A 122 -19.07 -15.97 -16.38
C LYS A 122 -20.18 -16.98 -16.60
#